data_AF-A0A1G1GRH1-F1
#
_entry.id   AF-A0A1G1GRH1-F1
#
_cell.length_a   1.000
_cell.length_b   1.000
_cell.length_c   1.000
_cell.angle_alpha   90.00
_cell.angle_beta   90.00
_cell.angle_gamma   90.00
#
_symmetry.space_group_name_H-M   'P 1'
#
loop_
_entity.id
_entity.type
_entity.pdbx_description
1 polymer ?
#
loop_
_entity_poly.entity_id
_entity_poly.type
_entity_poly.pdbx_seq_one_letter_code
_entity_poly.pdbx_strand_id
1 'polypeptide(L)'
;MHNPASSRPALRAAVLVQKPGLRTVLLVVAFVFCCSPALRALVRTWSEQDLYSYGFLVPVISLFWIRQDHELLARLPATPSLFGGTLLLTAGGALLLPGFAGSMGIIQELAVVVIVHALVLLLLGGRFLRAVALPLGYLVLMVPVLDPVVEALHWPFQLFAAEAAEAALSLAGVPVFRSQQYLELPNVTLEVARACSGVRYLVSTMVLSIPLLFMTQKSRKGRLLLLLLALVLAIGANPLRVTLAGLWAYFGHGDVHGPSHLLQGYAVYMVGLFVLFAGAWLLQRIIPAPLQRDLPQRENESETGASIPRRVTDAWLLAFGLLLGLGLFLHLYAPERVPLTRGLDELPPLLSEWRLAPSAEPATGPSVPDGDAGIARVYRNSRGGAVTLR
;
A
#
# COMPACT_ATOMS: atom_id res chain seq x y z
N MET A 1 -17.79 -60.43 15.17
CA MET A 1 -16.58 -59.61 14.95
C MET A 1 -16.85 -58.64 13.80
N HIS A 2 -17.20 -57.40 14.11
CA HIS A 2 -17.34 -56.32 13.13
C HIS A 2 -16.51 -55.16 13.68
N ASN A 3 -15.39 -54.89 13.02
CA ASN A 3 -14.43 -53.86 13.43
C ASN A 3 -14.90 -52.52 12.82
N PRO A 4 -15.25 -51.50 13.63
CA PRO A 4 -15.66 -50.20 13.10
C PRO A 4 -14.41 -49.47 12.60
N ALA A 5 -14.34 -49.25 11.29
CA ALA A 5 -13.29 -48.42 10.70
C ALA A 5 -13.38 -47.01 11.29
N SER A 6 -12.39 -46.68 12.12
CA SER A 6 -12.18 -45.37 12.70
C SER A 6 -12.01 -44.32 11.60
N SER A 7 -13.05 -43.53 11.35
CA SER A 7 -12.95 -42.27 10.61
C SER A 7 -12.09 -41.30 11.43
N ARG A 8 -10.78 -41.30 11.20
CA ARG A 8 -9.89 -40.28 11.76
C ARG A 8 -10.31 -38.93 11.19
N PRO A 9 -10.55 -37.89 12.01
CA PRO A 9 -10.87 -36.58 11.49
C PRO A 9 -9.63 -36.06 10.77
N ALA A 10 -9.73 -35.84 9.45
CA ALA A 10 -8.86 -34.88 8.78
C ALA A 10 -8.87 -33.62 9.66
N LEU A 11 -7.68 -33.17 10.10
CA LEU A 11 -7.55 -32.00 10.98
C LEU A 11 -8.27 -30.85 10.29
N ARG A 12 -9.52 -30.59 10.69
CA ARG A 12 -10.34 -29.54 10.08
C ARG A 12 -9.58 -28.25 10.32
N ALA A 13 -9.34 -27.48 9.27
CA ALA A 13 -8.81 -26.12 9.38
C ALA A 13 -9.63 -25.25 10.36
N ALA A 14 -10.86 -25.68 10.67
CA ALA A 14 -11.69 -25.21 11.78
C ALA A 14 -10.96 -25.06 13.13
N VAL A 15 -9.97 -25.91 13.46
CA VAL A 15 -9.25 -25.81 14.75
C VAL A 15 -8.35 -24.57 14.82
N LEU A 16 -7.82 -24.08 13.70
CA LEU A 16 -7.01 -22.86 13.66
C LEU A 16 -7.84 -21.57 13.71
N VAL A 17 -9.15 -21.66 13.44
CA VAL A 17 -10.06 -20.50 13.34
C VAL A 17 -10.86 -20.28 14.63
N GLN A 18 -10.98 -21.26 15.51
CA GLN A 18 -11.96 -21.19 16.62
C GLN A 18 -11.48 -20.60 17.95
N LYS A 19 -10.20 -20.24 18.11
CA LYS A 19 -9.65 -19.32 19.15
C LYS A 19 -8.12 -19.21 18.93
N PRO A 20 -7.51 -18.02 19.03
CA PRO A 20 -6.05 -17.92 18.92
C PRO A 20 -5.41 -18.65 20.11
N GLY A 21 -4.84 -19.83 19.85
CA GLY A 21 -4.04 -20.55 20.84
C GLY A 21 -2.70 -19.84 21.10
N LEU A 22 -2.03 -20.19 22.18
CA LEU A 22 -0.71 -19.64 22.55
C LEU A 22 0.29 -19.66 21.38
N ARG A 23 0.29 -20.73 20.57
CA ARG A 23 1.12 -20.88 19.36
C ARG A 23 0.89 -19.77 18.33
N THR A 24 -0.35 -19.36 18.13
CA THR A 24 -0.70 -18.28 17.20
C THR A 24 -0.22 -16.94 17.74
N VAL A 25 -0.42 -16.68 19.04
CA VAL A 25 0.05 -15.44 19.68
C VAL A 25 1.57 -15.31 19.59
N LEU A 26 2.31 -16.37 19.95
CA LEU A 26 3.78 -16.39 19.86
C LEU A 26 4.28 -16.14 18.44
N LEU A 27 3.61 -16.71 17.43
CA LEU A 27 3.99 -16.51 16.04
C LEU A 27 3.71 -15.07 15.58
N VAL A 28 2.58 -14.49 15.96
CA VAL A 28 2.25 -13.07 15.67
C VAL A 28 3.27 -12.15 16.33
N VAL A 29 3.63 -12.40 17.59
CA VAL A 29 4.66 -11.64 18.30
C VAL A 29 6.02 -11.77 17.60
N ALA A 30 6.43 -12.97 17.22
CA ALA A 30 7.68 -13.18 16.47
C ALA A 30 7.67 -12.46 15.11
N PHE A 31 6.54 -12.48 14.39
CA PHE A 31 6.36 -11.76 13.14
C PHE A 31 6.46 -10.25 13.32
N VAL A 32 5.73 -9.68 14.28
CA VAL A 32 5.77 -8.23 14.57
C VAL A 32 7.15 -7.81 15.03
N PHE A 33 7.81 -8.61 15.86
CA PHE A 33 9.19 -8.35 16.29
C PHE A 33 10.15 -8.35 15.09
N CYS A 34 10.14 -9.40 14.27
CA CYS A 34 11.00 -9.52 13.09
C CYS A 34 10.77 -8.39 12.08
N CYS A 35 9.50 -8.06 11.80
CA CYS A 35 9.12 -7.07 10.81
C CYS A 35 9.01 -5.65 11.40
N SER A 36 9.39 -5.43 12.66
CA SER A 36 9.13 -4.16 13.35
C SER A 36 9.67 -2.91 12.63
N PRO A 37 10.87 -2.92 12.02
CA PRO A 37 11.37 -1.77 11.27
C PRO A 37 10.51 -1.46 10.04
N ALA A 38 10.17 -2.48 9.26
CA ALA A 38 9.35 -2.35 8.06
C ALA A 38 7.90 -1.95 8.38
N LEU A 39 7.33 -2.47 9.47
CA LEU A 39 6.00 -2.09 9.94
C LEU A 39 5.98 -0.63 10.42
N ARG A 40 7.03 -0.16 11.10
CA ARG A 40 7.16 1.26 11.48
C ARG A 40 7.26 2.16 10.25
N ALA A 41 8.04 1.75 9.24
CA ALA A 41 8.14 2.47 7.97
C ALA A 41 6.77 2.58 7.27
N LEU A 42 6.04 1.46 7.15
CA LEU A 42 4.68 1.45 6.61
C LEU A 42 3.74 2.39 7.37
N VAL A 43 3.70 2.28 8.71
CA VAL A 43 2.85 3.14 9.54
C VAL A 43 3.20 4.61 9.35
N ARG A 44 4.49 4.94 9.28
CA ARG A 44 4.98 6.29 9.03
C ARG A 44 4.52 6.81 7.67
N THR A 45 4.66 6.02 6.62
CA THR A 45 4.18 6.33 5.26
C THR A 45 2.67 6.60 5.29
N TRP A 46 1.88 5.75 5.95
CA TRP A 46 0.43 5.91 6.00
C TRP A 46 -0.03 7.11 6.85
N SER A 47 0.75 7.51 7.86
CA SER A 47 0.42 8.63 8.75
C SER A 47 0.90 9.98 8.23
N GLU A 48 2.08 10.03 7.60
CA GLU A 48 2.71 11.28 7.17
C GLU A 48 2.31 11.66 5.74
N GLN A 49 1.90 10.69 4.91
CA GLN A 49 1.54 10.93 3.52
C GLN A 49 0.04 10.77 3.30
N ASP A 50 -0.64 11.89 3.07
CA ASP A 50 -2.08 11.96 2.75
C ASP A 50 -2.51 11.02 1.62
N LEU A 51 -1.64 10.80 0.64
CA LEU A 51 -1.90 9.92 -0.49
C LEU A 51 -2.09 8.46 -0.02
N TYR A 52 -1.30 8.01 0.96
CA TYR A 52 -1.22 6.62 1.42
C TYR A 52 -2.02 6.32 2.68
N SER A 53 -2.83 7.25 3.18
CA SER A 53 -3.62 7.03 4.41
C SER A 53 -4.59 5.85 4.32
N TYR A 54 -4.99 5.45 3.11
CA TYR A 54 -5.78 4.23 2.89
C TYR A 54 -5.04 2.94 3.27
N GLY A 55 -3.70 2.98 3.40
CA GLY A 55 -2.84 1.83 3.71
C GLY A 55 -3.21 1.13 5.02
N PHE A 56 -3.69 1.87 6.03
CA PHE A 56 -4.22 1.29 7.27
C PHE A 56 -5.40 0.34 7.04
N LEU A 57 -6.21 0.60 6.02
CA LEU A 57 -7.43 -0.15 5.74
C LEU A 57 -7.17 -1.43 4.94
N VAL A 58 -6.08 -1.47 4.16
CA VAL A 58 -5.70 -2.61 3.31
C VAL A 58 -5.57 -3.93 4.10
N PRO A 59 -4.77 -4.03 5.18
CA PRO A 59 -4.66 -5.27 5.96
C PRO A 59 -5.98 -5.66 6.65
N VAL A 60 -6.78 -4.67 7.07
CA VAL A 60 -8.10 -4.91 7.69
C VAL A 60 -9.07 -5.51 6.68
N ILE A 61 -9.15 -4.96 5.47
CA ILE A 61 -9.99 -5.50 4.40
C ILE A 61 -9.48 -6.88 3.95
N SER A 62 -8.17 -7.08 3.83
CA SER A 62 -7.59 -8.39 3.50
C SER A 62 -8.02 -9.46 4.50
N LEU A 63 -7.92 -9.16 5.80
CA LEU A 63 -8.36 -10.06 6.86
C LEU A 63 -9.88 -10.31 6.83
N PHE A 64 -10.67 -9.27 6.63
CA PHE A 64 -12.13 -9.38 6.47
C PHE A 64 -12.50 -10.27 5.27
N TRP A 65 -11.81 -10.10 4.14
CA TRP A 65 -12.01 -10.91 2.95
C TRP A 65 -11.69 -12.38 3.21
N ILE A 66 -10.56 -12.70 3.84
CA ILE A 66 -10.21 -14.07 4.25
C ILE A 66 -11.28 -14.64 5.21
N ARG A 67 -11.79 -13.83 6.14
CA ARG A 67 -12.85 -14.25 7.07
C ARG A 67 -14.17 -14.53 6.35
N GLN A 68 -14.51 -13.78 5.31
CA GLN A 68 -15.72 -14.03 4.52
C GLN A 68 -15.68 -15.42 3.86
N ASP A 69 -14.49 -15.83 3.38
CA ASP A 69 -14.27 -17.12 2.74
C ASP A 69 -14.06 -18.29 3.73
N HIS A 70 -14.33 -18.10 5.03
CA HIS A 70 -14.04 -19.10 6.07
C HIS A 70 -14.68 -20.48 5.82
N GLU A 71 -15.88 -20.56 5.24
CA GLU A 71 -16.53 -21.85 4.96
C GLU A 71 -15.79 -22.65 3.88
N LEU A 72 -15.29 -21.95 2.85
CA LEU A 72 -14.45 -22.55 1.81
C LEU A 72 -13.13 -23.02 2.42
N LEU A 73 -12.49 -22.16 3.20
CA LEU A 73 -11.21 -22.44 3.85
C LEU A 73 -11.30 -23.58 4.87
N ALA A 74 -12.42 -23.70 5.59
CA ALA A 74 -12.64 -24.77 6.56
C ALA A 74 -12.68 -26.18 5.94
N ARG A 75 -12.99 -26.27 4.63
CA ARG A 75 -13.04 -27.53 3.86
C ARG A 75 -11.70 -27.93 3.27
N LEU A 76 -10.72 -27.03 3.25
CA LEU A 76 -9.40 -27.32 2.69
C LEU A 76 -8.53 -28.06 3.71
N PRO A 77 -7.81 -29.12 3.31
CA PRO A 77 -6.83 -29.76 4.15
C PRO A 77 -5.59 -28.86 4.30
N ALA A 78 -5.13 -28.64 5.52
CA ALA A 78 -3.88 -27.95 5.77
C ALA A 78 -2.71 -28.90 5.49
N THR A 79 -1.92 -28.61 4.45
CA THR A 79 -0.76 -29.41 4.04
C THR A 79 0.52 -28.54 4.04
N PRO A 80 1.15 -28.35 5.22
CA PRO A 80 2.35 -27.53 5.36
C PRO A 80 3.42 -27.82 4.31
N SER A 81 3.91 -26.78 3.62
CA SER A 81 5.02 -26.91 2.67
C SER A 81 6.33 -26.46 3.34
N LEU A 82 7.06 -27.40 3.93
CA LEU A 82 8.29 -27.09 4.67
C LEU A 82 9.34 -26.45 3.76
N PHE A 83 9.63 -27.07 2.61
CA PHE A 83 10.67 -26.56 1.69
C PHE A 83 10.25 -25.24 1.04
N GLY A 84 9.08 -25.20 0.38
CA GLY A 84 8.63 -24.00 -0.33
C GLY A 84 8.33 -22.83 0.59
N GLY A 85 7.72 -23.10 1.75
CA GLY A 85 7.45 -22.09 2.76
C GLY A 85 8.72 -21.55 3.41
N THR A 86 9.69 -22.41 3.72
CA THR A 86 10.99 -21.99 4.27
C THR A 86 11.77 -21.16 3.27
N LEU A 87 11.86 -21.60 2.01
CA LEU A 87 12.55 -20.85 0.95
C LEU A 87 11.95 -19.47 0.73
N LEU A 88 10.61 -19.36 0.74
CA LEU A 88 9.94 -18.07 0.58
C LEU A 88 10.11 -17.19 1.83
N LEU A 89 10.16 -17.78 3.03
CA LEU A 89 10.36 -17.06 4.28
C LEU A 89 11.79 -16.52 4.37
N THR A 90 12.80 -17.31 3.97
CA THR A 90 14.19 -16.86 3.92
C THR A 90 14.39 -15.80 2.84
N ALA A 91 13.74 -15.92 1.67
CA ALA A 91 13.76 -14.88 0.64
C ALA A 91 13.12 -13.57 1.13
N GLY A 92 11.94 -13.64 1.76
CA GLY A 92 11.29 -12.48 2.38
C GLY A 92 12.15 -11.88 3.49
N GLY A 93 12.79 -12.71 4.30
CA GLY A 93 13.74 -12.27 5.32
C GLY A 93 14.97 -11.57 4.75
N ALA A 94 15.51 -12.07 3.64
CA ALA A 94 16.62 -11.42 2.93
C ALA A 94 16.23 -10.04 2.40
N LEU A 95 14.97 -9.82 1.99
CA LEU A 95 14.46 -8.51 1.58
C LEU A 95 14.36 -7.49 2.73
N LEU A 96 14.42 -7.93 3.99
CA LEU A 96 14.52 -7.01 5.13
C LEU A 96 15.93 -6.43 5.30
N LEU A 97 16.97 -7.11 4.77
CA LEU A 97 18.37 -6.71 4.92
C LEU A 97 18.73 -5.42 4.14
N PRO A 98 18.28 -5.20 2.88
CA PRO A 98 18.60 -3.99 2.13
C PRO A 98 18.26 -2.70 2.83
N GLY A 99 17.08 -2.57 3.47
CA GLY A 99 16.76 -1.32 4.15
C GLY A 99 17.48 -1.11 5.49
N PHE A 100 18.25 -2.10 5.95
CA PHE A 100 19.20 -1.95 7.04
C PHE A 100 20.56 -1.41 6.56
N ALA A 101 20.88 -1.60 5.27
CA ALA A 101 22.16 -1.25 4.66
C ALA A 101 22.10 -0.07 3.67
N GLY A 102 20.92 0.30 3.19
CA GLY A 102 20.70 1.41 2.28
C GLY A 102 19.23 1.83 2.29
N SER A 103 18.95 3.09 2.06
CA SER A 103 17.63 3.75 2.20
C SER A 103 16.52 3.28 1.24
N MET A 104 16.46 1.99 0.91
CA MET A 104 15.48 1.35 0.03
C MET A 104 14.23 0.89 0.81
N GLY A 105 13.44 1.84 1.32
CA GLY A 105 12.25 1.57 2.15
C GLY A 105 11.23 0.62 1.50
N ILE A 106 10.92 0.82 0.22
CA ILE A 106 9.92 0.02 -0.53
C ILE A 106 10.24 -1.48 -0.49
N ILE A 107 11.52 -1.88 -0.54
CA ILE A 107 11.92 -3.28 -0.53
C ILE A 107 11.60 -3.93 0.83
N GLN A 108 11.86 -3.24 1.93
CA GLN A 108 11.54 -3.73 3.27
C GLN A 108 10.03 -3.84 3.49
N GLU A 109 9.27 -2.85 3.01
CA GLU A 109 7.82 -2.85 3.14
C GLU A 109 7.19 -4.00 2.33
N LEU A 110 7.70 -4.27 1.13
CA LEU A 110 7.30 -5.42 0.32
C LEU A 110 7.69 -6.76 0.95
N ALA A 111 8.79 -6.80 1.71
CA ALA A 111 9.20 -7.99 2.45
C ALA A 111 8.12 -8.47 3.44
N VAL A 112 7.39 -7.54 4.08
CA VAL A 112 6.26 -7.86 4.97
C VAL A 112 5.21 -8.68 4.21
N VAL A 113 4.87 -8.27 2.99
CA VAL A 113 3.91 -8.98 2.13
C VAL A 113 4.43 -10.38 1.79
N VAL A 114 5.69 -10.50 1.41
CA VAL A 114 6.33 -11.78 1.06
C VAL A 114 6.35 -12.73 2.27
N ILE A 115 6.69 -12.23 3.46
CA ILE A 115 6.71 -13.01 4.70
C ILE A 115 5.31 -13.53 5.04
N VAL A 116 4.25 -12.74 4.87
CA VAL A 116 2.87 -13.20 5.08
C VAL A 116 2.53 -14.34 4.11
N HIS A 117 2.89 -14.24 2.82
CA HIS A 117 2.70 -15.32 1.85
C HIS A 117 3.50 -16.58 2.24
N ALA A 118 4.73 -16.40 2.72
CA ALA A 118 5.58 -17.47 3.19
C ALA A 118 4.99 -18.21 4.39
N LEU A 119 4.45 -17.47 5.37
CA LEU A 119 3.81 -18.06 6.55
C LEU A 119 2.56 -18.86 6.18
N VAL A 120 1.74 -18.37 5.25
CA VAL A 120 0.58 -19.12 4.74
C VAL A 120 1.03 -20.40 4.03
N LEU A 121 2.05 -20.32 3.17
CA LEU A 121 2.58 -21.48 2.46
C LEU A 121 3.21 -22.51 3.41
N LEU A 122 3.98 -22.05 4.39
CA LEU A 122 4.69 -22.88 5.36
C LEU A 122 3.72 -23.58 6.30
N LEU A 123 2.71 -22.88 6.82
CA LEU A 123 1.81 -23.40 7.86
C LEU A 123 0.58 -24.10 7.30
N LEU A 124 0.04 -23.61 6.17
CA LEU A 124 -1.25 -24.07 5.63
C LEU A 124 -1.11 -24.76 4.26
N GLY A 125 -0.05 -24.47 3.52
CA GLY A 125 0.26 -25.13 2.24
C GLY A 125 -0.23 -24.38 1.01
N GLY A 126 0.17 -24.90 -0.16
CA GLY A 126 -0.10 -24.26 -1.45
C GLY A 126 -1.58 -24.25 -1.89
N ARG A 127 -2.41 -25.15 -1.33
CA ARG A 127 -3.87 -25.14 -1.57
C ARG A 127 -4.53 -23.96 -0.86
N PHE A 128 -4.14 -23.71 0.39
CA PHE A 128 -4.57 -22.53 1.14
C PHE A 128 -4.08 -21.25 0.49
N LEU A 129 -2.78 -21.17 0.15
CA LEU A 129 -2.21 -19.99 -0.51
C LEU A 129 -2.97 -19.62 -1.78
N ARG A 130 -3.32 -20.61 -2.62
CA ARG A 130 -4.14 -20.38 -3.83
C ARG A 130 -5.55 -19.90 -3.52
N ALA A 131 -6.18 -20.41 -2.46
CA ALA A 131 -7.51 -19.97 -2.05
C ALA A 131 -7.52 -18.52 -1.54
N VAL A 132 -6.47 -18.09 -0.85
CA VAL A 132 -6.34 -16.70 -0.33
C VAL A 132 -5.42 -15.82 -1.18
N ALA A 133 -5.10 -16.21 -2.42
CA ALA A 133 -4.14 -15.49 -3.25
C ALA A 133 -4.58 -14.06 -3.55
N LEU A 134 -5.88 -13.83 -3.76
CA LEU A 134 -6.43 -12.49 -4.00
C LEU A 134 -6.33 -11.57 -2.78
N PRO A 135 -6.84 -11.94 -1.58
CA PRO A 135 -6.70 -11.07 -0.41
C PRO A 135 -5.26 -10.88 0.03
N LEU A 136 -4.37 -11.86 -0.17
CA LEU A 136 -2.94 -11.68 0.10
C LEU A 136 -2.26 -10.77 -0.94
N GLY A 137 -2.58 -10.93 -2.23
CA GLY A 137 -2.09 -10.04 -3.29
C GLY A 137 -2.55 -8.59 -3.11
N TYR A 138 -3.75 -8.39 -2.55
CA TYR A 138 -4.27 -7.07 -2.18
C TYR A 138 -3.39 -6.34 -1.16
N LEU A 139 -2.64 -7.06 -0.31
CA LEU A 139 -1.70 -6.44 0.64
C LEU A 139 -0.59 -5.65 -0.07
N VAL A 140 -0.26 -5.95 -1.32
CA VAL A 140 0.73 -5.15 -2.09
C VAL A 140 0.30 -3.69 -2.19
N LEU A 141 -1.01 -3.40 -2.20
CA LEU A 141 -1.52 -2.03 -2.31
C LEU A 141 -1.26 -1.17 -1.06
N MET A 142 -0.92 -1.78 0.09
CA MET A 142 -0.51 -1.01 1.26
C MET A 142 0.93 -0.47 1.15
N VAL A 143 1.69 -0.98 0.18
CA VAL A 143 3.07 -0.58 -0.08
C VAL A 143 3.08 0.43 -1.26
N PRO A 144 3.83 1.53 -1.16
CA PRO A 144 4.06 2.55 -2.21
C PRO A 144 4.85 2.02 -3.44
N VAL A 145 4.47 0.87 -4.00
CA VAL A 145 5.14 0.27 -5.17
C VAL A 145 4.83 1.06 -6.45
N LEU A 146 3.68 1.74 -6.48
CA LEU A 146 3.19 2.46 -7.66
C LEU A 146 3.53 3.95 -7.63
N ASP A 147 4.30 4.45 -6.66
CA ASP A 147 4.62 5.88 -6.48
C ASP A 147 5.11 6.56 -7.76
N PRO A 148 6.04 5.97 -8.54
CA PRO A 148 6.50 6.62 -9.76
C PRO A 148 5.38 6.81 -10.78
N VAL A 149 4.45 5.85 -10.85
CA VAL A 149 3.29 5.91 -11.73
C VAL A 149 2.29 6.93 -11.21
N VAL A 150 1.99 6.90 -9.91
CA VAL A 150 1.02 7.82 -9.27
C VAL A 150 1.51 9.28 -9.38
N GLU A 151 2.80 9.52 -9.14
CA GLU A 151 3.43 10.83 -9.28
C GLU A 151 3.34 11.37 -10.72
N ALA A 152 3.59 10.51 -11.70
CA ALA A 152 3.48 10.88 -13.12
C ALA A 152 2.03 11.23 -13.55
N LEU A 153 1.01 10.77 -12.81
CA LEU A 153 -0.40 11.08 -13.11
C LEU A 153 -0.83 12.46 -12.63
N HIS A 154 -0.15 13.10 -11.68
CA HIS A 154 -0.61 14.37 -11.10
C HIS A 154 -0.78 15.46 -12.16
N TRP A 155 0.25 15.68 -12.98
CA TRP A 155 0.24 16.72 -14.01
C TRP A 155 -0.88 16.56 -15.05
N PRO A 156 -1.00 15.41 -15.75
CA PRO A 156 -2.09 15.22 -16.71
C PRO A 156 -3.48 15.33 -16.08
N PHE A 157 -3.65 14.87 -14.83
CA PHE A 157 -4.92 15.01 -14.12
C PHE A 157 -5.25 16.46 -13.73
N GLN A 158 -4.25 17.30 -13.41
CA GLN A 158 -4.44 18.73 -13.18
C GLN A 158 -4.94 19.44 -14.44
N LEU A 159 -4.32 19.15 -15.60
CA LEU A 159 -4.72 19.72 -16.88
C LEU A 159 -6.13 19.29 -17.26
N PHE A 160 -6.42 18.00 -17.17
CA PHE A 160 -7.76 17.46 -17.45
C PHE A 160 -8.83 18.08 -16.54
N ALA A 161 -8.55 18.20 -15.24
CA ALA A 161 -9.49 18.79 -14.30
C ALA A 161 -9.74 20.27 -14.58
N ALA A 162 -8.70 21.03 -14.94
CA ALA A 162 -8.85 22.43 -15.33
C ALA A 162 -9.68 22.58 -16.62
N GLU A 163 -9.41 21.76 -17.65
CA GLU A 163 -10.16 21.77 -18.91
C GLU A 163 -11.64 21.41 -18.71
N ALA A 164 -11.91 20.33 -17.98
CA ALA A 164 -13.28 19.92 -17.69
C ALA A 164 -14.02 20.95 -16.82
N ALA A 165 -13.31 21.61 -15.89
CA ALA A 165 -13.89 22.67 -15.08
C ALA A 165 -14.19 23.94 -15.89
N GLU A 166 -13.31 24.35 -16.81
CA GLU A 166 -13.54 25.45 -17.75
C GLU A 166 -14.83 25.22 -18.55
N ALA A 167 -14.97 24.02 -19.15
CA ALA A 167 -16.15 23.66 -19.93
C ALA A 167 -17.43 23.73 -19.09
N ALA A 168 -17.40 23.21 -17.85
CA ALA A 168 -18.55 23.21 -16.96
C ALA A 168 -18.92 24.62 -16.46
N LEU A 169 -17.94 25.46 -16.14
CA LEU A 169 -18.15 26.85 -15.73
C LEU A 169 -18.72 27.69 -16.88
N SER A 170 -18.19 27.50 -18.09
CA SER A 170 -18.68 28.16 -19.30
C SER A 170 -20.13 27.75 -19.60
N LEU A 171 -20.47 26.47 -19.44
CA LEU A 171 -21.85 25.99 -19.54
C LEU A 171 -22.78 26.63 -18.51
N ALA A 172 -22.27 26.93 -17.31
CA ALA A 172 -22.99 27.62 -16.25
C ALA A 172 -23.09 29.15 -16.46
N GLY A 173 -22.54 29.69 -17.56
CA GLY A 173 -22.55 31.11 -17.87
C GLY A 173 -21.50 31.94 -17.12
N VAL A 174 -20.51 31.29 -16.49
CA VAL A 174 -19.41 31.98 -15.81
C VAL A 174 -18.29 32.24 -16.81
N PRO A 175 -17.87 33.51 -17.03
CA PRO A 175 -16.74 33.81 -17.87
C PRO A 175 -15.46 33.29 -17.21
N VAL A 176 -14.74 32.42 -17.92
CA VAL A 176 -13.51 31.81 -17.43
C VAL A 176 -12.51 31.71 -18.57
N PHE A 177 -11.24 32.00 -18.27
CA PHE A 177 -10.13 31.78 -19.18
C PHE A 177 -9.16 30.77 -18.57
N ARG A 178 -8.83 29.71 -19.31
CA ARG A 178 -7.92 28.67 -18.81
C ARG A 178 -6.52 28.84 -19.39
N SER A 179 -5.52 28.84 -18.51
CA SER A 179 -4.11 28.77 -18.85
C SER A 179 -3.48 27.57 -18.13
N GLN A 180 -3.30 26.46 -18.85
CA GLN A 180 -2.83 25.18 -18.27
C GLN A 180 -3.72 24.72 -17.10
N GLN A 181 -3.17 24.61 -15.87
CA GLN A 181 -3.89 24.29 -14.64
C GLN A 181 -4.53 25.50 -13.93
N TYR A 182 -4.39 26.71 -14.48
CA TYR A 182 -4.97 27.94 -13.94
C TYR A 182 -6.29 28.27 -14.63
N LEU A 183 -7.28 28.68 -13.84
CA LEU A 183 -8.59 29.16 -14.26
C LEU A 183 -8.75 30.59 -13.78
N GLU A 184 -8.77 31.54 -14.70
CA GLU A 184 -8.94 32.96 -14.43
C GLU A 184 -10.41 33.33 -14.55
N LEU A 185 -11.02 33.70 -13.42
CA LEU A 185 -12.38 34.24 -13.32
C LEU A 185 -12.28 35.74 -13.04
N PRO A 186 -13.36 36.55 -13.25
CA PRO A 186 -13.29 38.00 -13.10
C PRO A 186 -12.81 38.49 -11.73
N ASN A 187 -13.08 37.72 -10.68
CA ASN A 187 -12.82 38.11 -9.30
C ASN A 187 -11.68 37.31 -8.64
N VAL A 188 -11.23 36.21 -9.26
CA VAL A 188 -10.29 35.26 -8.64
C VAL A 188 -9.60 34.39 -9.70
N THR A 189 -8.36 34.02 -9.44
CA THR A 189 -7.65 32.97 -10.19
C THR A 189 -7.58 31.71 -9.35
N LEU A 190 -8.05 30.60 -9.89
CA LEU A 190 -8.01 29.28 -9.26
C LEU A 190 -6.87 28.47 -9.86
N GLU A 191 -6.04 27.89 -9.00
CA GLU A 191 -5.02 26.93 -9.42
C GLU A 191 -5.46 25.52 -9.05
N VAL A 192 -5.46 24.60 -10.02
CA VAL A 192 -5.56 23.16 -9.73
C VAL A 192 -4.20 22.68 -9.23
N ALA A 193 -3.89 22.98 -7.97
CA ALA A 193 -2.64 22.59 -7.32
C ALA A 193 -2.47 21.07 -7.26
N ARG A 194 -1.26 20.59 -6.94
CA ARG A 194 -0.95 19.15 -6.90
C ARG A 194 -1.87 18.36 -5.97
N ALA A 195 -2.20 18.92 -4.81
CA ALA A 195 -3.16 18.35 -3.85
C ALA A 195 -4.60 18.26 -4.41
N CYS A 196 -4.87 19.02 -5.46
CA CYS A 196 -6.14 19.08 -6.15
C CYS A 196 -6.15 18.37 -7.51
N SER A 197 -5.14 17.56 -7.85
CA SER A 197 -5.14 16.77 -9.09
C SER A 197 -6.26 15.73 -9.15
N GLY A 198 -6.77 15.26 -8.00
CA GLY A 198 -7.74 14.17 -7.93
C GLY A 198 -7.11 12.78 -7.93
N VAL A 199 -5.79 12.67 -8.09
CA VAL A 199 -5.06 11.39 -8.06
C VAL A 199 -5.26 10.66 -6.73
N ARG A 200 -5.30 11.37 -5.60
CA ARG A 200 -5.61 10.77 -4.29
C ARG A 200 -6.98 10.07 -4.28
N TYR A 201 -8.00 10.72 -4.86
CA TYR A 201 -9.33 10.12 -4.95
C TYR A 201 -9.35 8.94 -5.91
N LEU A 202 -8.60 9.01 -7.00
CA LEU A 202 -8.43 7.88 -7.91
C LEU A 202 -7.84 6.67 -7.19
N VAL A 203 -6.68 6.83 -6.53
CA VAL A 203 -6.00 5.71 -5.87
C VAL A 203 -6.87 5.13 -4.75
N SER A 204 -7.42 5.97 -3.86
CA SER A 204 -8.26 5.49 -2.75
C SER A 204 -9.54 4.79 -3.23
N THR A 205 -10.22 5.33 -4.24
CA THR A 205 -11.41 4.70 -4.83
C THR A 205 -11.05 3.37 -5.50
N MET A 206 -9.93 3.29 -6.22
CA MET A 206 -9.48 2.06 -6.86
C MET A 206 -9.14 0.98 -5.81
N VAL A 207 -8.41 1.34 -4.76
CA VAL A 207 -8.06 0.44 -3.65
C VAL A 207 -9.32 -0.12 -3.00
N LEU A 208 -10.35 0.70 -2.75
CA LEU A 208 -11.63 0.24 -2.21
C LEU A 208 -12.46 -0.59 -3.20
N SER A 209 -12.42 -0.27 -4.48
CA SER A 209 -13.25 -0.92 -5.50
C SER A 209 -12.83 -2.37 -5.78
N ILE A 210 -11.54 -2.70 -5.64
CA ILE A 210 -10.99 -4.05 -5.89
C ILE A 210 -11.60 -5.11 -4.96
N PRO A 211 -11.56 -4.99 -3.62
CA PRO A 211 -12.21 -5.96 -2.75
C PRO A 211 -13.73 -5.93 -2.97
N LEU A 212 -14.32 -4.73 -3.14
CA LEU A 212 -15.76 -4.60 -3.39
C LEU A 212 -16.19 -5.40 -4.63
N LEU A 213 -15.50 -5.30 -5.76
CA LEU A 213 -15.89 -6.02 -6.98
C LEU A 213 -15.73 -7.53 -6.86
N PHE A 214 -14.71 -8.03 -6.17
CA PHE A 214 -14.53 -9.47 -6.01
C PHE A 214 -15.49 -10.07 -4.99
N MET A 215 -15.82 -9.34 -3.93
CA MET A 215 -16.75 -9.80 -2.89
C MET A 215 -18.21 -9.66 -3.33
N THR A 216 -18.54 -8.66 -4.14
CA THR A 216 -19.92 -8.41 -4.57
C THR A 216 -20.28 -9.05 -5.90
N GLN A 217 -19.39 -9.04 -6.90
CA GLN A 217 -19.72 -9.43 -8.27
C GLN A 217 -19.22 -10.84 -8.61
N LYS A 218 -20.17 -11.75 -8.86
CA LYS A 218 -19.87 -13.14 -9.29
C LYS A 218 -19.47 -13.23 -10.77
N SER A 219 -20.03 -12.37 -11.62
CA SER A 219 -19.78 -12.41 -13.07
C SER A 219 -18.61 -11.50 -13.48
N ARG A 220 -17.86 -11.87 -14.52
CA ARG A 220 -16.80 -11.01 -15.08
C ARG A 220 -17.33 -9.68 -15.62
N LYS A 221 -18.56 -9.70 -16.17
CA LYS A 221 -19.25 -8.50 -16.65
C LYS A 221 -19.56 -7.53 -15.51
N GLY A 222 -20.13 -8.02 -14.40
CA GLY A 222 -20.41 -7.18 -13.23
C GLY A 222 -19.15 -6.58 -12.63
N ARG A 223 -18.05 -7.36 -12.58
CA ARG A 223 -16.73 -6.87 -12.16
C ARG A 223 -16.21 -5.74 -13.05
N LEU A 224 -16.27 -5.90 -14.37
CA LEU A 224 -15.84 -4.87 -15.32
C LEU A 224 -16.69 -3.60 -15.21
N LEU A 225 -18.02 -3.74 -15.15
CA LEU A 225 -18.92 -2.59 -15.02
C LEU A 225 -18.71 -1.82 -13.72
N LEU A 226 -18.50 -2.52 -12.60
CA LEU A 226 -18.22 -1.87 -11.33
C LEU A 226 -16.84 -1.19 -11.33
N LEU A 227 -15.84 -1.79 -11.96
CA LEU A 227 -14.52 -1.18 -12.14
C LEU A 227 -14.61 0.10 -13.00
N LEU A 228 -15.36 0.05 -14.09
CA LEU A 228 -15.59 1.23 -14.95
C LEU A 228 -16.35 2.32 -14.19
N LEU A 229 -17.35 1.95 -13.39
CA LEU A 229 -18.06 2.90 -12.53
C LEU A 229 -17.10 3.55 -11.52
N ALA A 230 -16.27 2.76 -10.85
CA ALA A 230 -15.26 3.26 -9.92
C ALA A 230 -14.30 4.24 -10.60
N LEU A 231 -13.82 3.91 -11.81
CA LEU A 231 -12.92 4.75 -12.58
C LEU A 231 -13.58 6.08 -13.00
N VAL A 232 -14.82 6.02 -13.49
CA VAL A 232 -15.58 7.22 -13.89
C VAL A 232 -15.82 8.14 -12.69
N LEU A 233 -16.23 7.57 -11.55
CA LEU A 233 -16.44 8.33 -10.31
C LEU A 233 -15.13 8.97 -9.83
N ALA A 234 -14.04 8.22 -9.82
CA ALA A 234 -12.72 8.69 -9.43
C ALA A 234 -12.22 9.86 -10.28
N ILE A 235 -12.30 9.72 -11.61
CA ILE A 235 -11.82 10.74 -12.55
C ILE A 235 -12.76 11.96 -12.54
N GLY A 236 -14.08 11.74 -12.53
CA GLY A 236 -15.09 12.80 -12.62
C GLY A 236 -15.29 13.61 -11.33
N ALA A 237 -14.98 13.03 -10.17
CA ALA A 237 -15.11 13.71 -8.88
C ALA A 237 -14.28 14.99 -8.80
N ASN A 238 -13.07 14.99 -9.35
CA ASN A 238 -12.18 16.14 -9.22
C ASN A 238 -12.58 17.34 -10.08
N PRO A 239 -12.85 17.21 -11.40
CA PRO A 239 -13.43 18.29 -12.18
C PRO A 239 -14.68 18.88 -11.54
N LEU A 240 -15.61 18.03 -11.08
CA LEU A 240 -16.83 18.48 -10.40
C LEU A 240 -16.50 19.33 -9.17
N ARG A 241 -15.53 18.90 -8.36
CA ARG A 241 -15.08 19.66 -7.19
C ARG A 241 -14.49 21.02 -7.58
N VAL A 242 -13.63 21.07 -8.61
CA VAL A 242 -13.02 22.32 -9.10
C VAL A 242 -14.09 23.26 -9.65
N THR A 243 -15.05 22.77 -10.44
CA THR A 243 -16.19 23.55 -10.94
C THR A 243 -17.01 24.14 -9.80
N LEU A 244 -17.39 23.32 -8.82
CA LEU A 244 -18.17 23.78 -7.67
C LEU A 244 -17.40 24.83 -6.85
N ALA A 245 -16.08 24.68 -6.70
CA ALA A 245 -15.24 25.67 -6.04
C ALA A 245 -15.18 26.99 -6.83
N GLY A 246 -15.12 26.93 -8.17
CA GLY A 246 -15.15 28.12 -9.01
C GLY A 246 -16.48 28.84 -9.01
N LEU A 247 -17.61 28.10 -9.02
CA LEU A 247 -18.94 28.69 -8.85
C LEU A 247 -19.06 29.40 -7.50
N TRP A 248 -18.61 28.74 -6.43
CA TRP A 248 -18.63 29.31 -5.08
C TRP A 248 -17.83 30.62 -5.00
N ALA A 249 -16.62 30.62 -5.56
CA ALA A 249 -15.75 31.78 -5.58
C ALA A 249 -16.30 32.93 -6.45
N TYR A 250 -16.95 32.61 -7.58
CA TYR A 250 -17.56 33.59 -8.47
C TYR A 250 -18.72 34.35 -7.79
N PHE A 251 -19.59 33.65 -7.06
CA PHE A 251 -20.73 34.25 -6.36
C PHE A 251 -20.37 34.99 -5.05
N GLY A 252 -19.08 35.31 -4.83
CA GLY A 252 -18.66 36.21 -3.76
C GLY A 252 -18.75 35.64 -2.33
N HIS A 253 -18.88 34.31 -2.20
CA HIS A 253 -18.85 33.66 -0.89
C HIS A 253 -17.38 33.42 -0.51
N GLY A 254 -16.78 34.39 0.20
CA GLY A 254 -15.34 34.54 0.47
C GLY A 254 -14.52 33.31 0.91
N ASP A 255 -13.19 33.50 0.89
CA ASP A 255 -12.08 32.57 1.14
C ASP A 255 -12.25 31.13 0.61
N VAL A 256 -11.73 30.95 -0.62
CA VAL A 256 -11.56 29.64 -1.29
C VAL A 256 -10.68 28.66 -0.50
N HIS A 257 -9.93 29.15 0.50
CA HIS A 257 -9.00 28.35 1.33
C HIS A 257 -9.53 28.06 2.75
N GLY A 258 -10.81 28.31 3.04
CA GLY A 258 -11.43 28.03 4.34
C GLY A 258 -11.82 26.56 4.58
N PRO A 259 -12.34 26.23 5.79
CA PRO A 259 -12.85 24.89 6.13
C PRO A 259 -13.93 24.36 5.18
N SER A 260 -14.63 25.26 4.49
CA SER A 260 -15.63 24.98 3.45
C SER A 260 -15.05 24.20 2.27
N HIS A 261 -13.81 24.45 1.87
CA HIS A 261 -13.16 23.75 0.75
C HIS A 261 -12.83 22.28 1.08
N LEU A 262 -12.42 22.01 2.33
CA LEU A 262 -12.22 20.64 2.82
C LEU A 262 -13.56 19.90 2.87
N LEU A 263 -14.61 20.54 3.42
CA LEU A 263 -15.94 19.95 3.52
C LEU A 263 -16.52 19.59 2.15
N GLN A 264 -16.33 20.46 1.14
CA GLN A 264 -16.78 20.21 -0.23
C GLN A 264 -16.04 19.02 -0.87
N GLY A 265 -14.72 18.89 -0.63
CA GLY A 265 -13.94 17.74 -1.08
C GLY A 265 -14.41 16.41 -0.47
N TYR A 266 -14.66 16.41 0.86
CA TYR A 266 -15.19 15.23 1.54
C TYR A 266 -16.60 14.86 1.07
N ALA A 267 -17.47 15.85 0.83
CA ALA A 267 -18.83 15.62 0.36
C ALA A 267 -18.85 14.90 -1.00
N VAL A 268 -18.08 15.39 -1.99
CA VAL A 268 -17.99 14.77 -3.32
C VAL A 268 -17.48 13.33 -3.21
N TYR A 269 -16.48 13.09 -2.35
CA TYR A 269 -15.96 11.75 -2.12
C TYR A 269 -16.98 10.81 -1.47
N MET A 270 -17.73 11.27 -0.45
CA MET A 270 -18.78 10.48 0.20
C MET A 270 -19.92 10.13 -0.77
N VAL A 271 -20.33 11.06 -1.62
CA VAL A 271 -21.32 10.80 -2.68
C VAL A 271 -20.78 9.78 -3.67
N GLY A 272 -19.52 9.92 -4.11
CA GLY A 272 -18.87 8.94 -4.97
C GLY A 272 -18.85 7.53 -4.38
N LEU A 273 -18.49 7.40 -3.11
CA LEU A 273 -18.55 6.11 -2.40
C LEU A 273 -19.98 5.56 -2.33
N PHE A 274 -20.96 6.40 -1.97
CA PHE A 274 -22.36 5.97 -1.94
C PHE A 274 -22.82 5.44 -3.30
N VAL A 275 -22.51 6.14 -4.40
CA VAL A 275 -22.84 5.69 -5.76
C VAL A 275 -22.10 4.39 -6.11
N LEU A 276 -20.84 4.23 -5.68
CA LEU A 276 -20.09 3.00 -5.89
C LEU A 276 -20.72 1.79 -5.17
N PHE A 277 -21.09 1.94 -3.90
CA PHE A 277 -21.76 0.88 -3.13
C PHE A 277 -23.18 0.59 -3.66
N ALA A 278 -23.95 1.63 -4.00
CA ALA A 278 -25.27 1.47 -4.62
C ALA A 278 -25.17 0.78 -5.98
N GLY A 279 -24.17 1.15 -6.79
CA GLY A 279 -23.87 0.51 -8.07
C GLY A 279 -23.49 -0.96 -7.91
N ALA A 280 -22.66 -1.30 -6.92
CA ALA A 280 -22.35 -2.69 -6.60
C ALA A 280 -23.60 -3.49 -6.23
N TRP A 281 -24.45 -2.93 -5.37
CA TRP A 281 -25.73 -3.54 -4.97
C TRP A 281 -26.70 -3.72 -6.15
N LEU A 282 -26.80 -2.72 -7.02
CA LEU A 282 -27.68 -2.76 -8.19
C LEU A 282 -27.19 -3.77 -9.23
N LEU A 283 -25.88 -3.81 -9.52
CA LEU A 283 -25.29 -4.77 -10.44
C LEU A 283 -25.48 -6.21 -9.97
N GLN A 284 -25.43 -6.46 -8.67
CA GLN A 284 -25.76 -7.78 -8.10
C GLN A 284 -27.19 -8.23 -8.38
N ARG A 285 -28.14 -7.29 -8.44
CA ARG A 285 -29.56 -7.57 -8.70
C ARG A 285 -29.83 -7.79 -10.19
N ILE A 286 -29.16 -7.02 -11.05
CA ILE A 286 -29.41 -7.03 -12.50
C ILE A 286 -28.64 -8.16 -13.20
N ILE A 287 -27.40 -8.44 -12.77
CA ILE A 287 -26.54 -9.40 -13.47
C ILE A 287 -26.61 -10.74 -12.73
N PRO A 288 -27.33 -11.74 -13.26
CA PRO A 288 -27.42 -13.04 -12.62
C PRO A 288 -26.05 -13.67 -12.47
N ALA A 289 -25.88 -14.42 -11.38
CA ALA A 289 -24.67 -15.20 -11.17
C ALA A 289 -24.47 -16.13 -12.38
N PRO A 290 -23.23 -16.28 -12.88
CA PRO A 290 -22.95 -17.30 -13.88
C PRO A 290 -23.45 -18.64 -13.35
N LEU A 291 -24.15 -19.41 -14.19
CA LEU A 291 -24.47 -20.81 -13.89
C LEU A 291 -23.16 -21.49 -13.50
N GLN A 292 -23.13 -21.99 -12.27
CA GLN A 292 -21.96 -22.66 -11.71
C GLN A 292 -21.73 -23.89 -12.58
N ARG A 293 -20.77 -23.81 -13.51
CA ARG A 293 -20.24 -25.02 -14.14
C ARG A 293 -19.54 -25.74 -13.01
N ASP A 294 -20.15 -26.82 -12.54
CA ASP A 294 -19.49 -27.79 -11.68
C ASP A 294 -18.16 -28.13 -12.35
N LEU A 295 -17.09 -27.51 -11.86
CA LEU A 295 -15.75 -27.90 -12.25
C LEU A 295 -15.63 -29.33 -11.75
N PRO A 296 -15.25 -30.30 -12.60
CA PRO A 296 -15.05 -31.66 -12.15
C PRO A 296 -14.12 -31.62 -10.95
N GLN A 297 -14.62 -32.09 -9.82
CA GLN A 297 -13.81 -32.35 -8.65
C GLN A 297 -12.72 -33.29 -9.13
N ARG A 298 -11.50 -32.78 -9.36
CA ARG A 298 -10.31 -33.63 -9.46
C ARG A 298 -10.07 -34.18 -8.06
N GLU A 299 -10.86 -35.18 -7.70
CA GLU A 299 -10.44 -36.25 -6.82
C GLU A 299 -9.35 -37.00 -7.57
N ASN A 300 -8.10 -36.72 -7.21
CA ASN A 300 -7.03 -37.70 -7.11
C ASN A 300 -5.74 -36.95 -6.80
N GLU A 301 -5.38 -36.98 -5.52
CA GLU A 301 -4.00 -37.19 -5.12
C GLU A 301 -4.07 -37.82 -3.72
N SER A 302 -3.86 -39.13 -3.71
CA SER A 302 -3.64 -39.95 -2.55
C SER A 302 -2.38 -39.48 -1.83
N GLU A 303 -2.52 -38.66 -0.79
CA GLU A 303 -1.44 -38.42 0.17
C GLU A 303 -1.70 -39.22 1.45
N THR A 304 -0.73 -40.07 1.76
CA THR A 304 -0.67 -41.09 2.80
C THR A 304 -0.92 -40.53 4.22
N GLY A 305 -2.01 -40.98 4.83
CA GLY A 305 -2.58 -40.47 6.08
C GLY A 305 -1.92 -40.90 7.39
N ALA A 306 -0.62 -40.65 7.59
CA ALA A 306 0.03 -40.95 8.88
C ALA A 306 1.00 -39.90 9.46
N SER A 307 1.31 -38.78 8.77
CA SER A 307 2.34 -37.82 9.22
C SER A 307 1.90 -36.35 9.41
N ILE A 308 0.62 -36.05 9.19
CA ILE A 308 0.07 -34.67 9.19
C ILE A 308 0.34 -33.90 10.50
N PRO A 309 0.13 -34.43 11.72
CA PRO A 309 0.31 -33.64 12.95
C PRO A 309 1.76 -33.30 13.29
N ARG A 310 2.74 -34.14 12.88
CA ARG A 310 4.17 -33.84 13.05
C ARG A 310 4.59 -32.68 12.14
N ARG A 311 4.21 -32.73 10.85
CA ARG A 311 4.52 -31.68 9.88
C ARG A 311 3.98 -30.30 10.26
N VAL A 312 2.81 -30.22 10.91
CA VAL A 312 2.26 -28.93 11.40
C VAL A 312 3.09 -28.37 12.54
N THR A 313 3.59 -29.22 13.44
CA THR A 313 4.45 -28.78 14.55
C THR A 313 5.82 -28.35 14.04
N ASP A 314 6.41 -29.11 13.11
CA ASP A 314 7.69 -28.79 12.48
C ASP A 314 7.61 -27.47 11.71
N ALA A 315 6.53 -27.26 10.94
CA ALA A 315 6.29 -26.01 10.23
C ALA A 315 6.18 -24.81 11.19
N TRP A 316 5.49 -24.98 12.32
CA TRP A 316 5.39 -23.94 13.33
C TRP A 316 6.74 -23.62 13.98
N LEU A 317 7.52 -24.65 14.35
CA LEU A 317 8.85 -24.47 14.93
C LEU A 317 9.82 -23.79 13.95
N LEU A 318 9.78 -24.18 12.68
CA LEU A 318 10.58 -23.53 11.63
C LEU A 318 10.18 -22.08 11.43
N ALA A 319 8.88 -21.80 11.31
CA ALA A 319 8.38 -20.43 11.13
C ALA A 319 8.78 -19.55 12.32
N PHE A 320 8.54 -20.02 13.55
CA PHE A 320 8.88 -19.29 14.76
C PHE A 320 10.40 -19.10 14.91
N GLY A 321 11.19 -20.15 14.71
CA GLY A 321 12.64 -20.10 14.82
C GLY A 321 13.30 -19.18 13.78
N LEU A 322 12.83 -19.21 12.53
CA LEU A 322 13.32 -18.33 11.47
C LEU A 322 12.94 -16.86 11.73
N LEU A 323 11.70 -16.57 12.11
CA LEU A 323 11.27 -15.21 12.44
C LEU A 323 12.03 -14.67 13.67
N LEU A 324 12.17 -15.48 14.72
CA LEU A 324 12.87 -15.06 15.93
C LEU A 324 14.37 -14.87 15.66
N GLY A 325 15.01 -15.81 14.97
CA GLY A 325 16.43 -15.75 14.64
C GLY A 325 16.76 -14.56 13.73
N LEU A 326 15.95 -14.35 12.67
CA LEU A 326 16.10 -13.19 11.80
C LEU A 326 15.79 -11.88 12.53
N GLY A 327 14.73 -11.83 13.32
CA GLY A 327 14.40 -10.65 14.12
C GLY A 327 15.51 -10.30 15.10
N LEU A 328 16.08 -11.30 15.77
CA LEU A 328 17.20 -11.11 16.68
C LEU A 328 18.45 -10.63 15.92
N PHE A 329 18.75 -11.23 14.77
CA PHE A 329 19.83 -10.76 13.90
C PHE A 329 19.61 -9.28 13.52
N LEU A 330 18.43 -8.91 13.01
CA LEU A 330 18.14 -7.52 12.62
C LEU A 330 18.20 -6.54 13.79
N HIS A 331 17.81 -6.92 15.01
CA HIS A 331 17.79 -5.98 16.16
C HIS A 331 19.12 -5.93 16.93
N LEU A 332 19.92 -7.00 16.91
CA LEU A 332 21.21 -7.05 17.58
C LEU A 332 22.38 -6.70 16.66
N TYR A 333 22.24 -6.92 15.36
CA TYR A 333 23.27 -6.59 14.39
C TYR A 333 23.26 -5.08 14.14
N ALA A 334 24.15 -4.36 14.81
CA ALA A 334 24.49 -3.00 14.44
C ALA A 334 25.43 -3.07 13.23
N PRO A 335 25.01 -2.64 12.02
CA PRO A 335 25.91 -2.60 10.89
C PRO A 335 27.11 -1.73 11.25
N GLU A 336 28.31 -2.28 11.06
CA GLU A 336 29.54 -1.54 11.21
C GLU A 336 29.50 -0.42 10.17
N ARG A 337 29.49 0.83 10.66
CA ARG A 337 29.37 2.01 9.81
C ARG A 337 30.52 1.95 8.81
N VAL A 338 30.22 1.80 7.53
CA VAL A 338 31.25 1.78 6.49
C VAL A 338 31.91 3.16 6.52
N PRO A 339 33.15 3.29 7.00
CA PRO A 339 33.81 4.58 6.99
C PRO A 339 33.96 5.00 5.54
N LEU A 340 33.76 6.28 5.27
CA LEU A 340 34.04 6.81 3.94
C LEU A 340 35.49 6.45 3.58
N THR A 341 35.70 5.92 2.37
CA THR A 341 37.04 5.53 1.89
C THR A 341 38.02 6.72 1.90
N ARG A 342 37.47 7.94 1.89
CA ARG A 342 38.16 9.20 2.13
C ARG A 342 37.30 10.04 3.05
N GLY A 343 37.90 10.64 4.07
CA GLY A 343 37.17 11.57 4.93
C GLY A 343 36.63 12.75 4.11
N LEU A 344 35.45 13.27 4.47
CA LEU A 344 34.87 14.45 3.81
C LEU A 344 35.76 15.70 3.98
N ASP A 345 36.72 15.64 4.89
CA ASP A 345 37.79 16.61 5.11
C ASP A 345 38.86 16.60 4.02
N GLU A 346 39.03 15.49 3.28
CA GLU A 346 39.95 15.36 2.13
C GLU A 346 39.43 16.01 0.84
N LEU A 347 38.23 16.62 0.86
CA LEU A 347 37.74 17.40 -0.27
C LEU A 347 38.73 18.54 -0.60
N PRO A 348 39.15 18.69 -1.86
CA PRO A 348 40.18 19.65 -2.23
C PRO A 348 39.73 21.08 -1.90
N PRO A 349 40.63 21.92 -1.37
CA PRO A 349 40.33 23.32 -1.04
C PRO A 349 40.10 24.19 -2.29
N LEU A 350 40.43 23.67 -3.47
CA LEU A 350 40.24 24.32 -4.77
C LEU A 350 39.48 23.37 -5.71
N LEU A 351 38.29 23.76 -6.11
CA LEU A 351 37.49 23.11 -7.14
C LEU A 351 37.39 24.05 -8.34
N SER A 352 38.37 23.99 -9.26
CA SER A 352 38.45 24.95 -10.39
C SER A 352 38.55 26.40 -9.89
N GLU A 353 37.57 27.26 -10.21
CA GLU A 353 37.45 28.65 -9.80
C GLU A 353 36.91 28.86 -8.37
N TRP A 354 36.55 27.77 -7.69
CA TRP A 354 35.93 27.79 -6.37
C TRP A 354 36.95 27.49 -5.27
N ARG A 355 37.09 28.43 -4.32
CA ARG A 355 37.98 28.29 -3.15
C ARG A 355 37.18 28.05 -1.90
N LEU A 356 37.65 27.12 -1.07
CA LEU A 356 37.08 26.89 0.26
C LEU A 356 37.26 28.14 1.13
N ALA A 357 36.15 28.65 1.67
CA ALA A 357 36.18 29.75 2.61
C ALA A 357 36.70 29.26 3.98
N PRO A 358 37.59 30.00 4.66
CA PRO A 358 38.01 29.68 6.02
C PRO A 358 36.77 29.69 6.94
N SER A 359 36.50 28.55 7.56
CA SER A 359 35.26 28.24 8.28
C SER A 359 35.07 29.06 9.56
N ALA A 360 33.96 29.81 9.67
CA ALA A 360 33.47 30.34 10.95
C ALA A 360 31.96 30.71 10.93
N GLU A 361 31.11 30.05 10.15
CA GLU A 361 29.66 30.17 10.36
C GLU A 361 29.04 28.79 10.64
N PRO A 362 28.43 28.58 11.82
CA PRO A 362 27.69 27.35 12.09
C PRO A 362 26.54 27.23 11.10
N ALA A 363 26.37 26.02 10.56
CA ALA A 363 25.35 25.74 9.56
C ALA A 363 23.94 26.02 10.10
N THR A 364 23.31 27.11 9.67
CA THR A 364 21.89 27.39 9.92
C THR A 364 21.05 26.64 8.87
N GLY A 365 20.71 25.39 9.16
CA GLY A 365 19.99 24.53 8.22
C GLY A 365 19.36 23.31 8.88
N PRO A 366 18.38 22.65 8.21
CA PRO A 366 17.77 21.44 8.74
C PRO A 366 18.85 20.36 8.88
N SER A 367 19.12 19.96 10.13
CA SER A 367 19.95 18.79 10.44
C SER A 367 19.23 17.53 9.98
N VAL A 368 19.92 16.64 9.25
CA VAL A 368 19.41 15.30 8.98
C VAL A 368 19.49 14.50 10.29
N PRO A 369 18.37 14.09 10.90
CA PRO A 369 18.41 13.18 12.03
C PRO A 369 19.10 11.89 11.57
N ASP A 370 20.09 11.42 12.32
CA ASP A 370 20.91 10.23 12.03
C ASP A 370 21.95 10.32 10.90
N GLY A 371 22.38 11.52 10.50
CA GLY A 371 23.57 11.65 9.65
C GLY A 371 24.87 11.20 10.35
N ASP A 372 25.63 10.29 9.75
CA ASP A 372 26.89 9.76 10.31
C ASP A 372 27.99 10.82 10.48
N ALA A 373 28.00 11.83 9.61
CA ALA A 373 28.81 13.04 9.70
C ALA A 373 28.14 14.16 8.90
N GLY A 374 28.16 15.39 9.41
CA GLY A 374 27.74 16.58 8.67
C GLY A 374 28.94 17.47 8.42
N ILE A 375 29.22 17.81 7.16
CA ILE A 375 30.22 18.81 6.81
C ILE A 375 29.51 19.94 6.06
N ALA A 376 29.42 21.10 6.70
CA ALA A 376 29.05 22.32 6.02
C ALA A 376 30.33 23.03 5.55
N ARG A 377 30.58 23.04 4.23
CA ARG A 377 31.70 23.77 3.62
C ARG A 377 31.16 24.78 2.61
N VAL A 378 31.61 26.02 2.72
CA VAL A 378 31.25 27.11 1.80
C VAL A 378 32.40 27.33 0.83
N TYR A 379 32.13 27.15 -0.46
CA TYR A 379 33.03 27.50 -1.55
C TYR A 379 32.63 28.85 -2.13
N ARG A 380 33.59 29.74 -2.35
CA ARG A 380 33.37 31.04 -3.02
C ARG A 380 34.18 31.14 -4.29
N ASN A 381 33.61 31.75 -5.32
CA ASN A 381 34.32 32.10 -6.55
C ASN A 381 34.68 33.60 -6.57
N SER A 382 35.53 34.00 -7.52
CA SER A 382 35.96 35.40 -7.71
C SER A 382 34.85 36.34 -8.19
N ARG A 383 33.69 35.80 -8.60
CA ARG A 383 32.51 36.55 -9.05
C ARG A 383 31.48 36.76 -7.93
N GLY A 384 31.81 36.40 -6.69
CA GLY A 384 30.94 36.58 -5.51
C GLY A 384 29.88 35.48 -5.30
N GLY A 385 29.89 34.42 -6.12
CA GLY A 385 29.04 33.25 -5.92
C GLY A 385 29.50 32.43 -4.72
N ALA A 386 28.55 31.89 -3.95
CA ALA A 386 28.79 30.99 -2.83
C ALA A 386 28.00 29.69 -3.01
N VAL A 387 28.66 28.55 -2.84
CA VAL A 387 28.04 27.22 -2.84
C VAL A 387 28.31 26.56 -1.50
N THR A 388 27.26 26.11 -0.84
CA THR A 388 27.37 25.37 0.43
C THR A 388 27.18 23.89 0.14
N LEU A 389 28.20 23.08 0.42
CA LEU A 389 28.06 21.63 0.50
C LEU A 389 27.62 21.29 1.93
N ARG A 390 26.56 20.49 2.07
CA ARG A 390 26.01 20.01 3.34
C ARG A 390 26.00 18.49 3.37
#